data_AF-A0A8J5KCI2-F1
#
_entry.id   AF-A0A8J5KCI2-F1
#
_cell.length_a   1.000
_cell.length_b   1.000
_cell.length_c   1.000
_cell.angle_alpha   90.00
_cell.angle_beta   90.00
_cell.angle_gamma   90.00
#
_symmetry.space_group_name_H-M   'P 1'
#
loop_
_entity.id
_entity.type
_entity.pdbx_description
1 polymer ?
#
loop_
_entity_poly.entity_id
_entity_poly.type
_entity_poly.pdbx_seq_one_letter_code
_entity_poly.pdbx_strand_id
1 'polypeptide(L)'
;MKRKQKATSFLDITFNKGVLEIPPLEIDDDTNILFRNLIAFEQCQKDASGNGNISAYASFMSCIIDTAADVELLQEKAIIINGFGNKKKVANLFSKLCKEVVIDHENYQM
;
A
#
# COMPACT_ATOMS: atom_id res chain seq x y z
N MET A 1 -10.96 8.29 6.97
CA MET A 1 -9.47 8.34 6.98
C MET A 1 -8.97 9.76 6.76
N LYS A 2 -7.72 10.05 7.14
CA LYS A 2 -7.01 11.31 6.90
C LYS A 2 -5.51 11.08 6.69
N ARG A 3 -4.80 12.07 6.14
CA ARG A 3 -3.34 12.05 6.05
C ARG A 3 -2.68 12.06 7.44
N LYS A 4 -1.65 11.23 7.62
CA LYS A 4 -0.75 11.29 8.76
C LYS A 4 0.33 12.34 8.54
N GLN A 5 0.44 13.31 9.45
CA GLN A 5 1.35 14.45 9.32
C GLN A 5 2.78 14.13 9.74
N LYS A 6 2.94 13.26 10.73
CA LYS A 6 4.24 12.82 11.26
C LYS A 6 4.29 11.30 11.14
N ALA A 7 4.98 10.83 10.11
CA ALA A 7 5.23 9.43 9.86
C ALA A 7 6.73 9.24 9.66
N THR A 8 7.30 8.18 10.24
CA THR A 8 8.71 7.81 10.07
C THR A 8 8.92 6.84 8.89
N SER A 9 7.83 6.26 8.37
CA SER A 9 7.79 5.33 7.25
C SER A 9 6.45 5.43 6.53
N PHE A 10 6.39 5.08 5.25
CA PHE A 10 5.11 4.94 4.52
C PHE A 10 4.23 3.81 5.07
N LEU A 11 4.82 2.88 5.82
CA LEU A 11 4.14 1.78 6.50
C LEU A 11 3.45 2.21 7.81
N ASP A 12 3.69 3.43 8.30
CA ASP A 12 3.23 3.91 9.61
C ASP A 12 1.73 4.27 9.61
N ILE A 13 0.89 3.29 9.32
CA ILE A 13 -0.58 3.41 9.31
C ILE A 13 -1.09 3.24 10.73
N THR A 14 -1.92 4.17 11.20
CA THR A 14 -2.53 4.10 12.53
C THR A 14 -4.05 4.13 12.43
N PHE A 15 -4.71 3.28 13.23
CA PHE A 15 -6.15 3.34 13.43
C PHE A 15 -6.42 3.68 14.90
N ASN A 16 -6.95 4.88 15.14
CA ASN A 16 -7.21 5.36 16.49
C ASN A 16 -8.57 6.06 16.55
N LYS A 17 -9.40 5.68 17.53
CA LYS A 17 -10.75 6.25 17.75
C LYS A 17 -11.61 6.29 16.49
N GLY A 18 -11.59 5.22 15.69
CA GLY A 18 -12.37 5.13 14.44
C GLY A 18 -11.78 5.90 13.26
N VAL A 19 -10.62 6.54 13.41
CA VAL A 19 -9.95 7.30 12.35
C VAL A 19 -8.72 6.55 11.88
N LEU A 20 -8.74 6.16 10.61
CA LEU A 20 -7.58 5.65 9.88
C LEU A 20 -6.69 6.81 9.41
N GLU A 21 -5.43 6.80 9.82
CA GLU A 21 -4.39 7.75 9.43
C GLU A 21 -3.36 7.05 8.55
N ILE A 22 -3.19 7.52 7.33
CA ILE A 22 -2.27 6.93 6.34
C ILE A 22 -1.21 7.97 5.99
N PRO A 23 0.10 7.62 6.03
CA PRO A 23 1.16 8.48 5.52
C PRO A 23 0.95 8.85 4.04
N PRO A 24 1.36 10.05 3.61
CA PRO A 24 1.35 10.38 2.19
C PRO A 24 2.31 9.46 1.42
N LEU A 25 1.86 8.96 0.27
CA LEU A 25 2.66 8.17 -0.67
C LEU A 25 2.68 8.86 -2.04
N GLU A 26 3.88 9.14 -2.52
CA GLU A 26 4.10 9.58 -3.90
C GLU A 26 4.18 8.36 -4.83
N ILE A 27 3.50 8.47 -5.96
CA ILE A 27 3.40 7.39 -6.94
C ILE A 27 3.85 7.90 -8.30
N ASP A 28 4.86 7.24 -8.84
CA ASP A 28 5.50 7.50 -10.11
C ASP A 28 5.77 6.20 -10.88
N ASP A 29 6.48 6.31 -12.01
CA ASP A 29 6.84 5.18 -12.87
C ASP A 29 7.72 4.14 -12.16
N ASP A 30 8.51 4.55 -11.16
CA ASP A 30 9.42 3.66 -10.42
C ASP A 30 8.72 2.93 -9.27
N THR A 31 7.62 3.47 -8.76
CA THR A 31 6.86 2.93 -7.63
C THR A 31 6.48 1.45 -7.83
N ASN A 32 6.02 1.09 -9.03
CA ASN A 32 5.67 -0.31 -9.33
C ASN A 32 6.89 -1.24 -9.24
N ILE A 33 8.05 -0.80 -9.74
CA ILE A 33 9.28 -1.60 -9.71
C ILE A 33 9.75 -1.76 -8.27
N LEU A 34 9.71 -0.68 -7.48
CA LEU A 34 10.09 -0.68 -6.07
C LEU A 34 9.25 -1.68 -5.26
N PHE A 35 7.92 -1.59 -5.32
CA PHE A 35 7.05 -2.48 -4.56
C PHE A 35 7.24 -3.95 -4.95
N ARG A 36 7.38 -4.26 -6.25
CA ARG A 36 7.64 -5.63 -6.72
C ARG A 36 8.95 -6.20 -6.16
N ASN A 37 10.02 -5.41 -6.19
CA ASN A 37 11.31 -5.83 -5.66
C ASN A 37 11.26 -6.04 -4.15
N LEU A 38 10.57 -5.16 -3.42
CA LEU A 38 10.41 -5.29 -1.97
C LEU A 38 9.56 -6.51 -1.60
N ILE A 39 8.45 -6.78 -2.31
CA ILE A 39 7.62 -7.96 -2.10
C ILE A 39 8.41 -9.24 -2.43
N ALA A 40 9.13 -9.26 -3.55
CA ALA A 40 9.97 -10.40 -3.92
C ALA A 40 11.08 -10.65 -2.88
N PHE A 41 11.73 -9.59 -2.40
CA PHE A 41 12.72 -9.69 -1.34
C PHE A 41 12.10 -10.26 -0.06
N GLU A 42 10.93 -9.79 0.33
CA GLU A 42 10.18 -10.28 1.48
C GLU A 42 9.84 -11.77 1.36
N GLN A 43 9.31 -12.20 0.21
CA GLN A 43 8.91 -13.59 -0.06
C GLN A 43 10.10 -14.55 -0.25
N CYS A 44 11.27 -14.07 -0.66
CA CYS A 44 12.46 -14.92 -0.82
C CYS A 44 13.09 -15.32 0.53
N GLN A 45 12.79 -14.62 1.62
CA GLN A 45 13.36 -14.90 2.94
C GLN A 45 12.55 -16.00 3.63
N LYS A 46 13.12 -17.22 3.66
CA LYS A 46 12.45 -18.45 4.14
C LYS A 46 12.08 -18.47 5.63
N ASP A 47 12.65 -17.57 6.44
CA ASP A 47 12.43 -17.51 7.90
C ASP A 47 11.59 -16.28 8.33
N ALA A 48 10.96 -15.57 7.39
CA ALA A 48 10.24 -14.33 7.64
C ALA A 48 8.83 -14.54 8.23
N SER A 49 8.72 -15.35 9.28
CA SER A 49 7.50 -15.61 10.07
C SER A 49 6.87 -14.37 10.76
N GLY A 50 7.33 -13.16 10.43
CA GLY A 50 6.79 -11.90 10.97
C GLY A 50 7.07 -10.64 10.17
N ASN A 51 7.65 -10.73 8.96
CA ASN A 51 8.11 -9.54 8.20
C ASN A 51 7.30 -9.24 6.94
N GLY A 52 6.04 -9.69 6.89
CA GLY A 52 5.10 -9.48 5.77
C GLY A 52 4.64 -8.04 5.53
N ASN A 53 5.38 -7.03 6.00
CA ASN A 53 4.88 -5.65 6.13
C ASN A 53 4.64 -4.99 4.77
N ILE A 54 5.48 -5.27 3.76
CA ILE A 54 5.32 -4.71 2.41
C ILE A 54 4.16 -5.39 1.71
N SER A 55 4.09 -6.72 1.77
CA SER A 55 2.98 -7.48 1.20
C SER A 55 1.64 -7.07 1.84
N ALA A 56 1.59 -6.99 3.16
CA ALA A 56 0.40 -6.57 3.90
C ALA A 56 0.00 -5.13 3.55
N TYR A 57 0.98 -4.21 3.42
CA TYR A 57 0.71 -2.85 2.96
C TYR A 57 0.15 -2.82 1.55
N ALA A 58 0.75 -3.57 0.61
CA ALA A 58 0.30 -3.63 -0.78
C ALA A 58 -1.13 -4.17 -0.89
N SER A 59 -1.44 -5.26 -0.16
CA SER A 59 -2.80 -5.81 -0.08
C SER A 59 -3.77 -4.82 0.55
N PHE A 60 -3.40 -4.18 1.68
CA PHE A 60 -4.23 -3.19 2.34
C PHE A 60 -4.56 -2.00 1.44
N MET A 61 -3.55 -1.44 0.76
CA MET A 61 -3.75 -0.33 -0.17
C MET A 61 -4.58 -0.75 -1.39
N SER A 62 -4.45 -1.99 -1.86
CA SER A 62 -5.33 -2.53 -2.91
C SER A 62 -6.78 -2.68 -2.48
N CYS A 63 -7.07 -2.90 -1.20
CA CYS A 63 -8.44 -2.91 -0.69
C CYS A 63 -9.06 -1.50 -0.61
N ILE A 64 -8.22 -0.47 -0.44
CA ILE A 64 -8.68 0.93 -0.42
C ILE A 64 -8.80 1.49 -1.84
N ILE A 65 -7.91 1.09 -2.75
CA ILE A 65 -7.78 1.65 -4.09
C ILE A 65 -8.24 0.61 -5.13
N ASP A 66 -9.54 0.58 -5.40
CA ASP A 66 -10.11 -0.29 -6.44
C ASP A 66 -10.37 0.48 -7.74
N THR A 67 -10.79 1.74 -7.63
CA THR A 67 -11.22 2.57 -8.75
C THR A 67 -10.45 3.89 -8.84
N ALA A 68 -10.59 4.57 -9.98
CA ALA A 68 -10.06 5.93 -10.15
C ALA A 68 -10.72 6.94 -9.20
N ALA A 69 -11.95 6.69 -8.73
CA ALA A 69 -12.63 7.54 -7.77
C ALA A 69 -12.03 7.42 -6.37
N ASP A 70 -11.57 6.21 -5.99
CA ASP A 70 -10.86 6.02 -4.73
C ASP A 70 -9.53 6.76 -4.73
N VAL A 71 -8.80 6.70 -5.85
CA VAL A 71 -7.57 7.49 -6.04
C VAL A 71 -7.84 8.98 -5.90
N GLU A 72 -8.91 9.49 -6.52
CA GLU A 72 -9.31 10.89 -6.42
C GLU A 72 -9.59 11.30 -4.96
N LEU A 73 -10.37 10.51 -4.23
CA LEU A 73 -10.66 10.76 -2.82
C LEU A 73 -9.38 10.78 -1.96
N LEU A 74 -8.41 9.90 -2.25
CA LEU A 74 -7.14 9.88 -1.54
C LEU A 74 -6.23 11.05 -1.92
N GLN A 75 -6.29 11.53 -3.16
CA GLN A 75 -5.58 12.74 -3.59
C GLN A 75 -6.14 13.98 -2.89
N GLU A 76 -7.46 14.11 -2.79
CA GLU A 76 -8.11 15.21 -2.04
C GLU A 76 -7.69 15.23 -0.56
N LYS A 77 -7.46 14.05 0.01
CA LYS A 77 -6.97 13.89 1.38
C LYS A 77 -5.45 14.03 1.51
N ALA A 78 -4.73 14.30 0.42
CA ALA A 78 -3.28 14.33 0.33
C ALA A 78 -2.60 13.05 0.85
N ILE A 79 -3.26 11.90 0.71
CA ILE A 79 -2.71 10.57 1.01
C ILE A 79 -1.97 10.02 -0.20
N ILE A 80 -2.50 10.23 -1.41
CA ILE A 80 -1.81 9.86 -2.66
C ILE A 80 -1.38 11.12 -3.39
N ILE A 81 -0.11 11.15 -3.81
CA ILE A 81 0.45 12.15 -4.72
C ILE A 81 0.68 11.44 -6.05
N ASN A 82 -0.12 11.77 -7.06
CA ASN A 82 -0.15 11.05 -8.33
C ASN A 82 0.79 11.69 -9.37
N GLY A 83 1.97 11.12 -9.54
CA GLY A 83 2.95 11.48 -10.57
C GLY A 83 2.58 10.99 -11.98
N PHE A 84 1.67 10.02 -12.13
CA PHE A 84 1.27 9.52 -13.46
C PHE A 84 0.37 10.47 -14.26
N GLY A 85 -0.25 11.45 -13.61
CA GLY A 85 -1.32 12.27 -14.20
C GLY A 85 -2.59 11.49 -14.60
N ASN A 86 -2.66 10.19 -14.29
CA ASN A 86 -3.78 9.32 -14.64
C ASN A 86 -4.16 8.44 -13.45
N LYS A 87 -5.31 8.73 -12.83
CA LYS A 87 -5.85 8.01 -11.67
C LYS A 87 -6.07 6.52 -11.93
N LYS A 88 -6.46 6.14 -13.15
CA LYS A 88 -6.64 4.71 -13.52
C LYS A 88 -5.32 3.94 -13.49
N LYS A 89 -4.20 4.59 -13.82
CA LYS A 89 -2.87 3.94 -13.72
C LYS A 89 -2.52 3.62 -12.27
N VAL A 90 -2.82 4.53 -11.33
CA VAL A 90 -2.63 4.28 -9.89
C VAL A 90 -3.47 3.11 -9.40
N ALA A 91 -4.77 3.08 -9.70
CA ALA A 91 -5.64 1.96 -9.30
C ALA A 91 -5.17 0.62 -9.88
N ASN A 92 -4.80 0.62 -11.16
CA ASN A 92 -4.25 -0.57 -11.82
C ASN A 92 -2.91 -1.03 -11.23
N LEU A 93 -2.08 -0.12 -10.70
CA LEU A 93 -0.83 -0.47 -10.05
C LEU A 93 -1.11 -1.32 -8.81
N PHE A 94 -1.94 -0.85 -7.88
CA PHE A 94 -2.24 -1.60 -6.65
C PHE A 94 -3.01 -2.90 -6.90
N SER A 95 -3.96 -2.89 -7.84
CA SER A 95 -4.66 -4.12 -8.25
C SER A 95 -3.69 -5.18 -8.79
N LYS A 96 -2.64 -4.79 -9.52
CA LYS A 96 -1.61 -5.71 -10.01
C LYS A 96 -0.66 -6.18 -8.92
N LEU A 97 -0.24 -5.28 -8.00
CA LEU A 97 0.62 -5.66 -6.87
C LEU A 97 -0.05 -6.74 -6.01
N CYS A 98 -1.36 -6.62 -5.74
CA CYS A 98 -2.09 -7.59 -4.92
C CYS A 98 -2.09 -9.01 -5.51
N LYS A 99 -2.08 -9.16 -6.84
CA LYS A 99 -2.02 -10.47 -7.51
C LYS A 99 -0.69 -11.19 -7.35
N GLU A 100 0.36 -10.48 -6.97
CA GLU A 100 1.72 -11.00 -6.81
C GLU A 100 2.06 -11.25 -5.34
N VAL A 101 1.16 -10.86 -4.42
CA VAL A 101 1.30 -11.13 -2.99
C VAL A 101 0.80 -12.55 -2.70
N VAL A 102 1.71 -13.43 -2.28
CA VAL A 102 1.35 -14.73 -1.69
C VAL A 102 1.11 -14.50 -0.20
N ILE A 103 -0.15 -14.49 0.23
CA ILE A 103 -0.50 -14.41 1.65
C ILE A 103 -0.48 -15.84 2.20
N ASP A 104 0.51 -16.15 3.04
CA ASP A 104 0.47 -17.37 3.84
C ASP A 104 -0.56 -17.21 4.96
N HIS A 105 -1.70 -17.89 4.81
CA HIS A 105 -2.80 -17.84 5.76
C HIS A 105 -2.48 -18.54 7.10
N GLU A 106 -1.36 -19.25 7.22
CA GLU A 106 -1.03 -20.03 8.43
C GLU A 106 -0.38 -19.18 9.54
N ASN A 107 0.07 -17.96 9.24
CA ASN A 107 0.80 -17.11 10.20
C ASN A 107 -0.02 -15.93 10.79
N TYR A 108 -1.28 -15.76 10.39
CA TYR A 108 -2.20 -14.83 11.07
C TYR A 108 -2.97 -15.58 12.17
N GLN A 109 -2.37 -15.69 13.36
CA GLN A 109 -3.16 -16.01 14.55
C GLN A 109 -3.97 -14.76 14.96
N MET A 110 -5.29 -14.83 14.77
CA MET A 110 -6.26 -13.95 15.44
C MET A 110 -6.24 -14.16 16.95
#